data_AF-A0AAP3A3G8-F1
#
_entry.id   AF-A0AAP3A3G8-F1
#
_cell.length_a   1.000
_cell.length_b   1.000
_cell.length_c   1.000
_cell.angle_alpha   90.00
_cell.angle_beta   90.00
_cell.angle_gamma   90.00
#
_symmetry.space_group_name_H-M   'P 1'
#
loop_
_entity.id
_entity.type
_entity.pdbx_description
1 polymer ?
#
loop_
_entity_poly.entity_id
_entity_poly.type
_entity_poly.pdbx_seq_one_letter_code
_entity_poly.pdbx_strand_id
1 'polypeptide(L)' 'MAINGAAATVPLSPGERLNGLNHIAELRAKVFGLNIESELERFIKDMRDPRDINNEQNKR' A
#
# COMPACT_ATOMS: atom_id res chain seq x y z
N MET A 1 9.50 5.10 -0.46
CA MET A 1 10.13 4.08 0.43
C MET A 1 10.02 2.73 -0.25
N ALA A 2 11.11 2.19 -0.82
CA ALA A 2 11.09 0.84 -1.37
C ALA A 2 11.11 -0.17 -0.21
N ILE A 3 10.13 -1.07 -0.18
CA ILE A 3 10.18 -2.24 0.70
C ILE A 3 11.35 -3.10 0.19
N ASN A 4 12.50 -3.02 0.84
CA ASN A 4 13.67 -3.87 0.54
C ASN A 4 13.45 -5.29 1.11
N GLY A 5 12.30 -5.88 0.78
CA GLY A 5 12.02 -7.28 1.06
C GLY A 5 12.63 -8.16 -0.03
N ALA A 6 12.94 -9.41 0.29
CA ALA A 6 13.33 -10.39 -0.73
C ALA A 6 12.26 -10.40 -1.82
N ALA A 7 12.67 -10.20 -3.08
CA ALA A 7 11.77 -10.36 -4.21
C ALA A 7 11.16 -11.76 -4.15
N ALA A 8 9.83 -11.87 -4.25
CA ALA A 8 9.18 -13.17 -4.27
C ALA A 8 9.75 -13.98 -5.44
N THR A 9 10.51 -15.02 -5.13
CA THR A 9 11.20 -15.86 -6.12
C THR A 9 10.24 -16.81 -6.84
N VAL A 10 8.99 -16.87 -6.39
CA VAL A 10 7.89 -17.64 -6.97
C VAL A 10 6.63 -16.79 -7.08
N PRO A 11 5.85 -16.90 -8.18
CA PRO A 11 4.62 -16.15 -8.34
C PRO A 11 3.56 -16.63 -7.36
N LEU A 12 2.93 -15.71 -6.64
CA LEU A 12 1.78 -16.00 -5.78
C LEU A 12 0.59 -16.45 -6.62
N SER A 13 -0.05 -17.55 -6.20
CA SER A 13 -1.32 -18.00 -6.75
C SER A 13 -2.44 -16.97 -6.49
N PRO A 14 -3.55 -17.00 -7.25
CA PRO A 14 -4.69 -16.11 -6.99
C PRO A 14 -5.22 -16.18 -5.55
N GLY A 15 -5.27 -17.38 -4.95
CA GLY A 15 -5.73 -17.57 -3.58
C GLY A 15 -4.79 -16.96 -2.54
N GLU A 16 -3.47 -17.11 -2.72
CA GLU A 16 -2.47 -16.48 -1.84
C GLU A 16 -2.50 -14.96 -1.95
N ARG A 17 -2.71 -14.40 -3.15
CA ARG A 17 -2.91 -12.97 -3.34
C ARG A 17 -4.14 -12.47 -2.60
N LEU A 18 -5.26 -13.17 -2.70
CA LEU A 18 -6.50 -12.81 -1.99
C LEU A 18 -6.28 -12.84 -0.47
N ASN A 19 -5.66 -13.89 0.06
CA ASN A 19 -5.35 -13.98 1.48
C ASN A 19 -4.42 -12.85 1.94
N GLY A 20 -3.40 -12.52 1.14
CA GLY A 20 -2.51 -11.39 1.43
C GLY A 20 -3.25 -10.05 1.45
N LEU A 21 -4.15 -9.82 0.49
CA LEU A 21 -4.96 -8.61 0.44
C LEU A 21 -5.92 -8.50 1.64
N ASN A 22 -6.54 -9.61 2.05
CA ASN A 22 -7.38 -9.65 3.25
C ASN A 22 -6.57 -9.33 4.51
N HIS A 23 -5.37 -9.91 4.65
CA HIS A 23 -4.50 -9.62 5.78
C HIS A 23 -4.07 -8.14 5.83
N ILE A 24 -3.76 -7.54 4.67
CA ILE A 24 -3.48 -6.09 4.57
C ILE A 24 -4.71 -5.27 4.99
N ALA A 25 -5.91 -5.68 4.60
CA ALA A 25 -7.15 -5.00 5.00
C ALA A 25 -7.36 -5.06 6.53
N GLU A 26 -7.12 -6.20 7.16
CA GLU A 26 -7.18 -6.35 8.62
C GLU A 26 -6.16 -5.44 9.33
N LEU A 27 -4.92 -5.39 8.84
CA LEU A 27 -3.89 -4.51 9.40
C LEU A 27 -4.29 -3.04 9.30
N ARG A 28 -4.83 -2.63 8.15
CA ARG A 28 -5.32 -1.26 7.95
C ARG A 28 -6.45 -0.93 8.91
N ALA A 29 -7.43 -1.82 9.06
CA ALA A 29 -8.55 -1.61 9.98
C ALA A 29 -8.10 -1.49 11.45
N LYS A 30 -7.07 -2.25 11.85
CA LYS A 30 -6.49 -2.16 13.21
C LYS A 30 -5.78 -0.85 13.48
N VAL A 31 -5.11 -0.28 12.47
CA VAL A 31 -4.29 0.94 12.63
C VAL A 31 -5.11 2.20 12.42
N PHE A 32 -6.00 2.21 11.43
CA PHE A 32 -6.71 3.40 10.97
C PHE A 32 -8.21 3.39 11.31
N GLY A 33 -8.72 2.29 11.85
CA GLY A 33 -10.16 2.09 12.06
C GLY A 33 -10.89 1.67 10.78
N LEU A 34 -12.22 1.53 10.88
CA LEU A 34 -13.06 1.09 9.77
C LEU A 34 -13.31 2.20 8.73
N ASN A 35 -13.31 3.47 9.16
CA ASN A 35 -13.40 4.60 8.25
C ASN A 35 -12.00 5.03 7.83
N ILE A 36 -11.63 4.66 6.60
CA ILE A 36 -10.30 4.91 6.05
C ILE A 36 -10.28 6.10 5.08
N GLU A 37 -11.40 6.79 4.85
CA GLU A 37 -11.50 7.80 3.78
C GLU A 37 -10.48 8.93 3.96
N SER A 38 -10.41 9.51 5.17
CA SER A 38 -9.46 10.59 5.47
C SER A 38 -7.99 10.14 5.36
N GLU A 39 -7.70 8.92 5.81
CA GLU A 39 -6.36 8.34 5.75
C GLU A 39 -5.93 8.01 4.32
N LEU A 40 -6.88 7.55 3.50
CA LEU A 40 -6.69 7.31 2.08
C LEU A 40 -6.45 8.63 1.34
N GLU A 41 -7.24 9.66 1.61
CA GLU A 41 -7.06 11.00 1.04
C GLU A 41 -5.69 11.58 1.39
N ARG A 42 -5.29 11.51 2.67
CA ARG A 42 -3.96 11.95 3.11
C ARG A 42 -2.86 11.18 2.38
N PHE A 43 -2.97 9.85 2.31
CA PHE A 43 -1.99 9.01 1.63
C PHE A 43 -1.82 9.37 0.14
N ILE A 44 -2.93 9.54 -0.61
CA ILE A 44 -2.88 9.95 -2.01
C ILE A 44 -2.27 11.35 -2.15
N LYS A 45 -2.61 12.28 -1.25
CA LYS A 45 -2.07 13.64 -1.25
C LYS A 45 -0.55 13.63 -1.03
N ASP A 46 -0.09 12.87 -0.04
CA ASP A 46 1.33 12.76 0.29
C ASP A 46 2.12 12.14 -0.88
N MET A 47 1.59 11.09 -1.53
CA MET A 47 2.23 10.49 -2.71
C MET A 47 2.35 11.44 -3.90
N ARG A 48 1.47 12.44 -4.00
CA ARG A 48 1.46 13.46 -5.04
C ARG A 48 2.25 14.71 -4.67
N ASP A 49 2.81 14.80 -3.46
CA ASP A 49 3.64 15.93 -3.05
C ASP A 49 4.87 16.03 -3.99
N PRO A 50 5.07 17.16 -4.70
CA PRO A 50 6.24 17.37 -5.55
C PRO A 50 7.59 17.24 -4.84
N ARG A 51 7.60 17.32 -3.51
CA ARG A 51 8.79 17.16 -2.67
C ARG A 51 9.07 15.69 -2.32
N ASP A 52 8.12 14.78 -2.56
CA ASP A 52 8.35 13.35 -2.34
C ASP A 52 9.39 12.82 -3.33
N ILE A 53 10.38 12.09 -2.82
CA ILE A 53 11.47 11.51 -3.61
C ILE A 53 10.97 10.53 -4.69
N ASN A 54 9.76 9.98 -4.53
CA ASN A 54 9.13 9.06 -5.47
C ASN A 54 8.01 9.74 -6.28
N ASN A 55 7.84 11.08 -6.20
CA ASN A 55 6.75 11.80 -6.88
C ASN A 55 6.64 11.45 -8.37
N GLU A 56 7.78 11.42 -9.08
CA GLU A 56 7.82 11.07 -10.51
C GLU A 56 7.41 9.62 -10.80
N GLN A 57 7.71 8.69 -9.90
CA GLN A 57 7.32 7.28 -10.04
C GLN A 57 5.83 7.09 -9.73
N ASN A 58 5.29 7.88 -8.80
CA ASN A 58 3.89 7.85 -8.38
C ASN A 58 2.93 8.53 -9.38
N LYS A 59 3.45 9.27 -10.37
CA LYS A 59 2.64 9.90 -11.44
C LYS A 59 2.16 8.90 -12.51
N ARG A 60 2.63 7.64 -12.47
CA ARG A 60 2.32 6.60 -13.46
C ARG A 60 0.93 5.99 -13.31
#